data_AF-A0A7J0CPY3-F1
#
_entry.id   AF-A0A7J0CPY3-F1
#
_cell.length_a   1.000
_cell.length_b   1.000
_cell.length_c   1.000
_cell.angle_alpha   90.00
_cell.angle_beta   90.00
_cell.angle_gamma   90.00
#
_symmetry.space_group_name_H-M   'P 1'
#
loop_
_entity.id
_entity.type
_entity.pdbx_description
1 polymer ?
#
loop_
_entity_poly.entity_id
_entity_poly.type
_entity_poly.pdbx_seq_one_letter_code
_entity_poly.pdbx_strand_id
1 'polypeptide(L)'
;MAGDLVTYAWEQVSRGGLLLELLRAEPFAAYPYEIYAAFAGYGLRHEGFEALARPLTATRAWAHTEQHANRQLGLINSERRVGVVTHTDAGGVLSRTWLGGLSEPWTFEGPSGYALTHTVFHLTDWGRMPDRVPEKTDAYLRTWLPAWADGCLESGQWDLTGELLAVAASLPGPAPLELLDAVWPVLADVQHATGCVPETGVPVHEDAPDPYPFIDCYHSTLVTAFAAALSLRSLTDGSGPSRERHTP
;
A
#
# COMPACT_ATOMS: atom_id res chain seq x y z
N MET A 1 -0.42 17.35 -12.25
CA MET A 1 -0.28 15.93 -12.65
C MET A 1 -0.88 14.97 -11.62
N ALA A 2 -0.34 14.83 -10.39
CA ALA A 2 -0.92 13.88 -9.42
C ALA A 2 -2.36 14.25 -8.97
N GLY A 3 -2.63 15.53 -8.70
CA GLY A 3 -3.97 16.01 -8.36
C GLY A 3 -4.99 15.87 -9.49
N ASP A 4 -4.54 15.95 -10.75
CA ASP A 4 -5.41 15.80 -11.92
C ASP A 4 -5.86 14.35 -12.08
N LEU A 5 -4.98 13.37 -11.82
CA LEU A 5 -5.33 11.95 -11.83
C LEU A 5 -6.34 11.60 -10.74
N VAL A 6 -6.15 12.10 -9.51
CA VAL A 6 -7.11 11.89 -8.41
C VAL A 6 -8.46 12.52 -8.76
N THR A 7 -8.46 13.72 -9.32
CA THR A 7 -9.69 14.40 -9.77
C THR A 7 -10.38 13.59 -10.87
N TYR A 8 -9.64 13.10 -11.86
CA TYR A 8 -10.18 12.26 -12.93
C TYR A 8 -10.81 10.98 -12.38
N ALA A 9 -10.12 10.28 -11.48
CA ALA A 9 -10.63 9.07 -10.84
C ALA A 9 -11.90 9.35 -10.01
N TRP A 10 -11.99 10.53 -9.39
CA TRP A 10 -13.18 10.97 -8.67
C TRP A 10 -14.39 11.15 -9.59
N GLU A 11 -14.17 11.72 -10.78
CA GLU A 11 -15.21 11.81 -11.82
C GLU A 11 -15.66 10.41 -12.29
N GLN A 12 -14.75 9.43 -12.41
CA GLN A 12 -15.10 8.06 -12.80
C GLN A 12 -16.04 7.37 -11.81
N VAL A 13 -15.97 7.73 -10.53
CA VAL A 13 -16.92 7.23 -9.50
C VAL A 13 -18.12 8.16 -9.31
N SER A 14 -18.45 8.95 -10.34
CA SER A 14 -19.55 9.92 -10.32
C SER A 14 -19.49 10.86 -9.12
N ARG A 15 -18.29 11.33 -8.80
CA ARG A 15 -18.00 12.20 -7.65
C ARG A 15 -18.58 11.64 -6.33
N GLY A 16 -18.45 10.31 -6.16
CA GLY A 16 -18.92 9.58 -4.98
C GLY A 16 -20.32 9.00 -5.09
N GLY A 17 -21.10 9.38 -6.11
CA GLY A 17 -22.44 8.85 -6.36
C GLY A 17 -22.46 7.34 -6.55
N LEU A 18 -21.53 6.81 -7.36
CA LEU A 18 -21.40 5.36 -7.58
C LEU A 18 -21.07 4.61 -6.28
N LEU A 19 -20.17 5.16 -5.47
CA LEU A 19 -19.78 4.53 -4.19
C LEU A 19 -20.94 4.52 -3.19
N LEU A 20 -21.81 5.53 -3.22
CA LEU A 20 -23.03 5.55 -2.42
C LEU A 20 -24.01 4.46 -2.86
N GLU A 21 -24.18 4.27 -4.17
CA GLU A 21 -25.03 3.19 -4.70
C GLU A 21 -24.51 1.82 -4.28
N LEU A 22 -23.20 1.59 -4.40
CA LEU A 22 -22.55 0.35 -3.97
C LEU A 22 -22.70 0.13 -2.45
N LEU A 23 -22.48 1.16 -1.62
CA LEU A 23 -22.65 1.06 -0.18
C LEU A 23 -24.10 0.73 0.23
N ARG A 24 -25.09 1.20 -0.55
CA ARG A 24 -26.51 0.85 -0.34
C ARG A 24 -26.82 -0.57 -0.74
N ALA A 25 -26.28 -1.03 -1.87
CA ALA A 25 -26.51 -2.37 -2.38
C ALA A 25 -25.82 -3.43 -1.53
N GLU A 26 -24.62 -3.12 -1.02
CA GLU A 26 -23.73 -4.05 -0.34
C GLU A 26 -23.24 -3.47 1.00
N PRO A 27 -24.14 -3.23 1.98
CA PRO A 27 -23.77 -2.59 3.25
C PRO A 27 -22.84 -3.45 4.13
N PHE A 28 -22.63 -4.72 3.76
CA PHE A 28 -21.68 -5.65 4.39
C PHE A 28 -20.27 -5.57 3.80
N ALA A 29 -20.10 -4.91 2.64
CA ALA A 29 -18.82 -4.84 1.96
C ALA A 29 -18.01 -3.62 2.43
N ALA A 30 -16.71 -3.82 2.69
CA ALA A 30 -15.81 -2.75 3.11
C ALA A 30 -15.27 -1.92 1.92
N TYR A 31 -15.20 -2.52 0.72
CA TYR A 31 -14.52 -1.89 -0.42
C TYR A 31 -15.11 -0.53 -0.86
N PRO A 32 -16.44 -0.26 -0.84
CA PRO A 32 -16.95 1.07 -1.22
C PRO A 32 -16.41 2.15 -0.27
N TYR A 33 -16.28 1.81 1.02
CA TYR A 33 -15.73 2.68 2.05
C TYR A 33 -14.22 2.86 1.90
N GLU A 34 -13.46 1.80 1.65
CA GLU A 34 -12.01 1.87 1.43
C GLU A 34 -11.66 2.72 0.19
N ILE A 35 -12.40 2.55 -0.91
CA ILE A 35 -12.24 3.37 -2.12
C ILE A 35 -12.61 4.83 -1.83
N TYR A 36 -13.75 5.08 -1.16
CA TYR A 36 -14.14 6.43 -0.77
C TYR A 36 -13.08 7.11 0.11
N ALA A 37 -12.50 6.37 1.06
CA ALA A 37 -11.50 6.89 1.98
C ALA A 37 -10.23 7.40 1.28
N ALA A 38 -9.85 6.80 0.14
CA ALA A 38 -8.76 7.31 -0.69
C ALA A 38 -9.05 8.73 -1.19
N PHE A 39 -10.26 9.00 -1.69
CA PHE A 39 -10.69 10.33 -2.14
C PHE A 39 -10.89 11.31 -0.98
N ALA A 40 -11.49 10.85 0.12
CA ALA A 40 -11.72 11.64 1.33
C ALA A 40 -10.42 12.18 1.93
N GLY A 41 -9.33 11.42 1.82
CA GLY A 41 -7.97 11.83 2.21
C GLY A 41 -7.40 13.00 1.40
N TYR A 42 -7.91 13.24 0.18
CA TYR A 42 -7.61 14.40 -0.65
C TYR A 42 -8.66 15.53 -0.52
N GLY A 43 -9.58 15.43 0.43
CA GLY A 43 -10.64 16.42 0.63
C GLY A 43 -11.81 16.31 -0.36
N LEU A 44 -11.85 15.26 -1.20
CA LEU A 44 -12.97 14.99 -2.10
C LEU A 44 -14.04 14.22 -1.33
N ARG A 45 -15.19 14.87 -1.10
CA ARG A 45 -16.22 14.42 -0.15
C ARG A 45 -17.59 14.33 -0.83
N HIS A 46 -18.40 13.37 -0.38
CA HIS A 46 -19.78 13.20 -0.85
C HIS A 46 -20.74 13.07 0.34
N GLU A 47 -21.57 14.09 0.56
CA GLU A 47 -22.42 14.19 1.76
C GLU A 47 -23.36 12.99 1.93
N GLY A 48 -23.98 12.53 0.84
CA GLY A 48 -24.87 11.36 0.87
C GLY A 48 -24.16 10.06 1.23
N PHE A 49 -22.87 9.94 0.86
CA PHE A 49 -22.05 8.78 1.21
C PHE A 49 -21.77 8.80 2.71
N GLU A 50 -21.27 9.92 3.24
CA GLU A 50 -20.94 10.05 4.65
C GLU A 50 -22.18 9.95 5.56
N ALA A 51 -23.33 10.44 5.10
CA ALA A 51 -24.59 10.31 5.82
C ALA A 51 -25.02 8.86 5.98
N LEU A 52 -24.80 7.99 4.97
CA LEU A 52 -25.08 6.55 5.06
C LEU A 52 -23.96 5.79 5.78
N ALA A 53 -22.71 6.13 5.53
CA ALA A 53 -21.56 5.46 6.12
C ALA A 53 -21.54 5.63 7.65
N ARG A 54 -21.87 6.82 8.17
CA ARG A 54 -21.85 7.11 9.61
C ARG A 54 -22.65 6.12 10.48
N PRO A 55 -23.95 5.85 10.21
CA PRO A 55 -24.68 4.83 10.96
C PRO A 55 -24.18 3.41 10.66
N LEU A 56 -23.72 3.10 9.44
CA LEU A 56 -23.20 1.76 9.09
C LEU A 56 -21.93 1.41 9.87
N THR A 57 -20.96 2.33 9.96
CA THR A 57 -19.70 2.12 10.68
C THR A 57 -19.89 2.03 12.19
N ALA A 58 -21.03 2.49 12.71
CA ALA A 58 -21.40 2.37 14.12
C ALA A 58 -22.08 1.03 14.45
N THR A 59 -22.33 0.17 13.46
CA THR A 59 -22.98 -1.13 13.70
C THR A 59 -22.02 -2.16 14.29
N ARG A 60 -22.60 -3.17 14.97
CA ARG A 60 -21.86 -4.36 15.38
C ARG A 60 -21.33 -5.17 14.20
N ALA A 61 -22.04 -5.18 13.08
CA ALA A 61 -21.60 -5.89 11.87
C ALA A 61 -20.28 -5.31 11.37
N TRP A 62 -20.15 -3.98 11.34
CA TRP A 62 -18.92 -3.30 10.98
C TRP A 62 -17.77 -3.65 11.94
N ALA A 63 -18.01 -3.52 13.25
CA ALA A 63 -17.02 -3.81 14.30
C ALA A 63 -16.58 -5.29 14.36
N HIS A 64 -17.36 -6.20 13.80
CA HIS A 64 -17.10 -7.65 13.80
C HIS A 64 -16.97 -8.21 12.37
N THR A 65 -16.55 -7.38 11.42
CA THR A 65 -16.31 -7.83 10.04
C THR A 65 -15.26 -8.95 10.02
N GLU A 66 -15.62 -10.12 9.49
CA GLU A 66 -14.72 -11.27 9.41
C GLU A 66 -13.71 -11.09 8.27
N GLN A 67 -12.52 -10.61 8.62
CA GLN A 67 -11.42 -10.38 7.68
C GLN A 67 -10.07 -10.70 8.30
N HIS A 68 -9.08 -11.00 7.45
CA HIS A 68 -7.69 -11.11 7.87
C HIS A 68 -7.19 -9.80 8.52
N ALA A 69 -6.28 -9.92 9.50
CA ALA A 69 -5.83 -8.79 10.30
C ALA A 69 -5.19 -7.66 9.46
N ASN A 70 -4.47 -7.97 8.39
CA ASN A 70 -3.94 -6.96 7.46
C ASN A 70 -5.04 -6.16 6.76
N ARG A 71 -6.15 -6.81 6.34
CA ARG A 71 -7.31 -6.12 5.75
C ARG A 71 -8.05 -5.26 6.76
N GLN A 72 -8.16 -5.73 8.02
CA GLN A 72 -8.71 -4.90 9.11
C GLN A 72 -7.87 -3.62 9.34
N LEU A 73 -6.53 -3.69 9.24
CA LEU A 73 -5.69 -2.48 9.29
C LEU A 73 -5.99 -1.51 8.14
N GLY A 74 -6.30 -2.03 6.94
CA GLY A 74 -6.74 -1.22 5.80
C GLY A 74 -8.03 -0.45 6.08
N LEU A 75 -8.99 -1.10 6.75
CA LEU A 75 -10.23 -0.46 7.17
C LEU A 75 -9.99 0.63 8.23
N ILE A 76 -9.15 0.34 9.22
CA ILE A 76 -8.74 1.33 10.24
C ILE A 76 -8.03 2.53 9.59
N ASN A 77 -7.16 2.31 8.61
CA ASN A 77 -6.52 3.39 7.86
C ASN A 77 -7.55 4.21 7.07
N SER A 78 -8.55 3.55 6.48
CA SER A 78 -9.64 4.21 5.76
C SER A 78 -10.48 5.10 6.68
N GLU A 79 -10.83 4.62 7.88
CA GLU A 79 -11.54 5.39 8.90
C GLU A 79 -10.77 6.65 9.31
N ARG A 80 -9.45 6.54 9.47
CA ARG A 80 -8.58 7.70 9.74
C ARG A 80 -8.58 8.72 8.61
N ARG A 81 -8.57 8.27 7.34
CA ARG A 81 -8.62 9.16 6.16
C ARG A 81 -9.96 9.87 6.03
N VAL A 82 -11.06 9.18 6.34
CA VAL A 82 -12.38 9.79 6.40
C VAL A 82 -12.48 10.75 7.60
N GLY A 83 -11.71 10.51 8.66
CA GLY A 83 -11.68 11.36 9.86
C GLY A 83 -12.71 10.95 10.91
N VAL A 84 -13.08 9.66 10.94
CA VAL A 84 -13.97 9.09 11.95
C VAL A 84 -13.16 8.35 13.02
N VAL A 85 -13.79 8.09 14.16
CA VAL A 85 -13.22 7.23 15.21
C VAL A 85 -13.10 5.81 14.66
N THR A 86 -11.93 5.20 14.86
CA THR A 86 -11.68 3.85 14.37
C THR A 86 -12.49 2.84 15.17
N HIS A 87 -13.02 1.82 14.50
CA HIS A 87 -13.86 0.81 15.16
C HIS A 87 -13.11 -0.06 16.16
N THR A 88 -11.78 -0.14 16.03
CA THR A 88 -10.90 -0.89 16.93
C THR A 88 -9.51 -0.27 17.02
N ASP A 89 -8.68 -0.79 17.92
CA ASP A 89 -7.27 -0.40 18.08
C ASP A 89 -6.37 -1.05 17.02
N ALA A 90 -5.54 -0.25 16.38
CA ALA A 90 -4.61 -0.74 15.36
C ALA A 90 -3.49 -1.62 15.93
N GLY A 91 -3.03 -1.36 17.16
CA GLY A 91 -1.97 -2.14 17.79
C GLY A 91 -2.40 -3.58 18.06
N GLY A 92 -3.62 -3.74 18.60
CA GLY A 92 -4.23 -5.05 18.84
C GLY A 92 -4.54 -5.82 17.54
N VAL A 93 -4.86 -5.14 16.44
CA VAL A 93 -5.00 -5.81 15.13
C VAL A 93 -3.64 -6.18 14.55
N LEU A 94 -2.65 -5.30 14.63
CA LEU A 94 -1.29 -5.52 14.14
C LEU A 94 -0.68 -6.78 14.78
N SER A 95 -0.81 -6.97 16.10
CA SER A 95 -0.25 -8.12 16.81
C SER A 95 -0.79 -9.48 16.34
N ARG A 96 -1.91 -9.51 15.61
CA ARG A 96 -2.49 -10.72 15.00
C ARG A 96 -2.03 -10.98 13.56
N THR A 97 -1.25 -10.07 12.98
CA THR A 97 -0.66 -10.25 11.65
C THR A 97 0.65 -11.05 11.77
N TRP A 98 1.07 -11.69 10.66
CA TRP A 98 2.38 -12.37 10.57
C TRP A 98 3.53 -11.40 10.88
N LEU A 99 3.48 -10.18 10.33
CA LEU A 99 4.48 -9.13 10.58
C LEU A 99 4.46 -8.66 12.05
N GLY A 100 3.29 -8.40 12.62
CA GLY A 100 3.19 -7.89 13.99
C GLY A 100 3.52 -8.93 15.06
N GLY A 101 3.40 -10.22 14.72
CA GLY A 101 3.93 -11.33 15.51
C GLY A 101 5.44 -11.50 15.41
N LEU A 102 6.11 -10.77 14.51
CA LEU A 102 7.53 -10.93 14.19
C LEU A 102 7.88 -12.40 13.89
N SER A 103 7.03 -13.04 13.08
CA SER A 103 7.14 -14.46 12.73
C SER A 103 8.53 -14.82 12.19
N GLU A 104 8.86 -16.09 12.19
CA GLU A 104 10.16 -16.57 11.74
C GLU A 104 10.40 -16.19 10.26
N PRO A 105 11.48 -15.48 9.93
CA PRO A 105 11.68 -14.85 8.63
C PRO A 105 11.85 -15.85 7.47
N TRP A 106 12.27 -17.08 7.77
CA TRP A 106 12.35 -18.18 6.80
C TRP A 106 10.99 -18.80 6.46
N THR A 107 9.90 -18.35 7.09
CA THR A 107 8.51 -18.74 6.73
C THR A 107 7.86 -17.75 5.76
N PHE A 108 8.65 -16.82 5.22
CA PHE A 108 8.22 -15.92 4.16
C PHE A 108 7.85 -16.69 2.89
N GLU A 109 6.66 -16.45 2.39
CA GLU A 109 6.08 -17.00 1.16
C GLU A 109 5.23 -15.92 0.49
N GLY A 110 4.81 -16.13 -0.76
CA GLY A 110 4.02 -15.15 -1.52
C GLY A 110 2.85 -14.56 -0.71
N PRO A 111 1.92 -15.38 -0.17
CA PRO A 111 0.80 -14.88 0.63
C PRO A 111 1.20 -14.07 1.87
N SER A 112 2.23 -14.48 2.60
CA SER A 112 2.71 -13.74 3.78
C SER A 112 3.45 -12.46 3.39
N GLY A 113 4.15 -12.46 2.26
CA GLY A 113 4.77 -11.29 1.64
C GLY A 113 3.73 -10.21 1.30
N TYR A 114 2.71 -10.55 0.51
CA TYR A 114 1.61 -9.61 0.20
C TYR A 114 0.85 -9.16 1.46
N ALA A 115 0.66 -10.05 2.45
CA ALA A 115 0.02 -9.64 3.69
C ALA A 115 0.88 -8.63 4.49
N LEU A 116 2.20 -8.82 4.50
CA LEU A 116 3.18 -7.96 5.15
C LEU A 116 3.27 -6.58 4.49
N THR A 117 3.34 -6.52 3.16
CA THR A 117 3.44 -5.26 2.41
C THR A 117 2.22 -4.39 2.66
N HIS A 118 1.01 -4.97 2.52
CA HIS A 118 -0.25 -4.29 2.85
C HIS A 118 -0.32 -3.85 4.31
N THR A 119 0.20 -4.64 5.25
CA THR A 119 0.28 -4.24 6.66
C THR A 119 1.09 -2.95 6.80
N VAL A 120 2.27 -2.87 6.18
CA VAL A 120 3.10 -1.66 6.20
C VAL A 120 2.42 -0.49 5.50
N PHE A 121 1.83 -0.71 4.31
CA PHE A 121 1.11 0.34 3.59
C PHE A 121 -0.05 0.91 4.40
N HIS A 122 -0.79 0.08 5.14
CA HIS A 122 -1.88 0.57 5.98
C HIS A 122 -1.40 1.26 7.26
N LEU A 123 -0.33 0.77 7.89
CA LEU A 123 0.27 1.44 9.06
C LEU A 123 0.79 2.83 8.72
N THR A 124 1.50 2.93 7.60
CA THR A 124 2.20 4.14 7.16
C THR A 124 1.33 5.10 6.39
N ASP A 125 0.01 4.85 6.25
CA ASP A 125 -0.85 5.63 5.37
C ASP A 125 -0.24 5.76 3.95
N TRP A 126 0.16 4.62 3.38
CA TRP A 126 0.82 4.47 2.09
C TRP A 126 2.11 5.28 1.98
N GLY A 127 2.93 5.24 3.04
CA GLY A 127 4.20 5.94 3.15
C GLY A 127 4.12 7.40 3.61
N ARG A 128 2.93 7.94 3.92
CA ARG A 128 2.75 9.33 4.38
C ARG A 128 3.09 9.54 5.86
N MET A 129 2.98 8.50 6.67
CA MET A 129 3.11 8.53 8.13
C MET A 129 4.06 7.41 8.61
N PRO A 130 5.35 7.45 8.21
CA PRO A 130 6.32 6.39 8.51
C PRO A 130 6.49 6.13 10.02
N ASP A 131 6.40 7.17 10.85
CA ASP A 131 6.56 7.09 12.31
C ASP A 131 5.48 6.25 13.04
N ARG A 132 4.45 5.78 12.32
CA ARG A 132 3.45 4.86 12.87
C ARG A 132 3.91 3.41 12.92
N VAL A 133 5.02 3.07 12.27
CA VAL A 133 5.61 1.73 12.35
C VAL A 133 6.26 1.54 13.73
N PRO A 134 5.90 0.51 14.51
CA PRO A 134 6.57 0.23 15.77
C PRO A 134 8.05 -0.09 15.58
N GLU A 135 8.91 0.38 16.49
CA GLU A 135 10.37 0.22 16.42
C GLU A 135 10.82 -1.23 16.21
N LYS A 136 10.19 -2.20 16.90
CA LYS A 136 10.50 -3.63 16.73
C LYS A 136 10.16 -4.15 15.34
N THR A 137 9.07 -3.65 14.75
CA THR A 137 8.65 -4.00 13.39
C THR A 137 9.58 -3.38 12.37
N ASP A 138 9.99 -2.12 12.57
CA ASP A 138 10.98 -1.46 11.72
C ASP A 138 12.32 -2.20 11.73
N ALA A 139 12.86 -2.52 12.92
CA ALA A 139 14.10 -3.27 13.05
C ALA A 139 14.03 -4.65 12.37
N TYR A 140 12.91 -5.36 12.54
CA TYR A 140 12.68 -6.65 11.90
C TYR A 140 12.66 -6.54 10.37
N LEU A 141 11.92 -5.57 9.82
CA LEU A 141 11.88 -5.33 8.37
C LEU A 141 13.25 -4.94 7.81
N ARG A 142 13.98 -4.04 8.46
CA ARG A 142 15.34 -3.66 8.04
C ARG A 142 16.31 -4.85 8.00
N THR A 143 16.12 -5.82 8.89
CA THR A 143 16.97 -7.00 8.95
C THR A 143 16.71 -7.95 7.77
N TRP A 144 15.44 -8.12 7.37
CA TRP A 144 15.04 -9.23 6.49
C TRP A 144 14.61 -8.81 5.09
N LEU A 145 14.24 -7.55 4.87
CA LEU A 145 13.86 -7.05 3.54
C LEU A 145 14.90 -7.35 2.45
N PRO A 146 16.22 -7.19 2.66
CA PRO A 146 17.20 -7.53 1.64
C PRO A 146 17.12 -9.00 1.19
N ALA A 147 17.08 -9.94 2.14
CA ALA A 147 17.03 -11.36 1.83
C ALA A 147 15.73 -11.77 1.12
N TRP A 148 14.59 -11.18 1.50
CA TRP A 148 13.33 -11.46 0.82
C TRP A 148 13.27 -10.84 -0.57
N ALA A 149 13.80 -9.63 -0.76
CA ALA A 149 13.90 -9.00 -2.06
C ALA A 149 14.79 -9.83 -3.00
N ASP A 150 15.96 -10.28 -2.52
CA ASP A 150 16.85 -11.17 -3.28
C ASP A 150 16.13 -12.46 -3.70
N GLY A 151 15.42 -13.13 -2.78
CA GLY A 151 14.64 -14.32 -3.11
C GLY A 151 13.50 -14.07 -4.10
N CYS A 152 12.85 -12.91 -4.04
CA CYS A 152 11.83 -12.51 -5.00
C CYS A 152 12.45 -12.26 -6.39
N LEU A 153 13.63 -11.63 -6.46
CA LEU A 153 14.36 -11.44 -7.71
C LEU A 153 14.78 -12.77 -8.34
N GLU A 154 15.35 -13.68 -7.54
CA GLU A 154 15.78 -15.01 -8.01
C GLU A 154 14.62 -15.86 -8.55
N SER A 155 13.42 -15.71 -7.95
CA SER A 155 12.22 -16.43 -8.36
C SER A 155 11.39 -15.71 -9.42
N GLY A 156 11.82 -14.52 -9.87
CA GLY A 156 11.12 -13.69 -10.82
C GLY A 156 9.75 -13.22 -10.32
N GLN A 157 9.63 -12.87 -9.05
CA GLN A 157 8.43 -12.28 -8.43
C GLN A 157 8.54 -10.76 -8.46
N TRP A 158 8.31 -10.15 -9.62
CA TRP A 158 8.57 -8.72 -9.85
C TRP A 158 7.57 -7.82 -9.12
N ASP A 159 6.29 -8.22 -9.08
CA ASP A 159 5.26 -7.51 -8.35
C ASP A 159 5.61 -7.38 -6.86
N LEU A 160 5.84 -8.53 -6.21
CA LEU A 160 6.22 -8.58 -4.80
C LEU A 160 7.56 -7.88 -4.53
N THR A 161 8.54 -7.99 -5.44
CA THR A 161 9.78 -7.21 -5.38
C THR A 161 9.50 -5.71 -5.33
N GLY A 162 8.63 -5.21 -6.21
CA GLY A 162 8.21 -3.80 -6.21
C GLY A 162 7.50 -3.39 -4.91
N GLU A 163 6.65 -4.26 -4.36
CA GLU A 163 6.01 -3.99 -3.08
C GLU A 163 7.01 -3.94 -1.92
N LEU A 164 8.02 -4.82 -1.89
CA LEU A 164 9.08 -4.81 -0.88
C LEU A 164 9.94 -3.53 -0.96
N LEU A 165 10.19 -3.01 -2.16
CA LEU A 165 10.81 -1.69 -2.33
C LEU A 165 9.94 -0.57 -1.78
N ALA A 166 8.64 -0.58 -2.09
CA ALA A 166 7.69 0.37 -1.53
C ALA A 166 7.63 0.30 0.00
N VAL A 167 7.73 -0.90 0.58
CA VAL A 167 7.85 -1.10 2.03
C VAL A 167 9.11 -0.43 2.55
N ALA A 168 10.28 -0.73 1.99
CA ALA A 168 11.55 -0.15 2.41
C ALA A 168 11.54 1.39 2.39
N ALA A 169 10.93 1.99 1.35
CA ALA A 169 10.79 3.44 1.21
C ALA A 169 9.67 4.07 2.06
N SER A 170 8.84 3.26 2.71
CA SER A 170 7.76 3.70 3.61
C SER A 170 8.16 3.63 5.09
N LEU A 171 9.32 3.05 5.42
CA LEU A 171 9.82 2.98 6.78
C LEU A 171 10.36 4.33 7.29
N PRO A 172 10.48 4.51 8.61
CA PRO A 172 11.14 5.69 9.19
C PRO A 172 12.54 5.95 8.62
N GLY A 173 12.84 7.19 8.22
CA GLY A 173 14.15 7.54 7.67
C GLY A 173 14.36 7.10 6.22
N PRO A 174 15.61 7.23 5.71
CA PRO A 174 15.90 6.94 4.31
C PRO A 174 15.84 5.44 4.00
N ALA A 175 15.38 5.13 2.79
CA ALA A 175 15.42 3.78 2.24
C ALA A 175 16.88 3.28 2.17
N PRO A 176 17.14 1.98 2.43
CA PRO A 176 18.49 1.43 2.35
C PRO A 176 19.03 1.51 0.91
N LEU A 177 20.09 2.28 0.69
CA LEU A 177 20.67 2.49 -0.65
C LEU A 177 21.13 1.18 -1.30
N GLU A 178 21.75 0.29 -0.53
CA GLU A 178 22.21 -1.02 -1.03
C GLU A 178 21.07 -1.86 -1.61
N LEU A 179 19.88 -1.81 -0.98
CA LEU A 179 18.69 -2.48 -1.50
C LEU A 179 18.21 -1.82 -2.80
N LEU A 180 18.15 -0.48 -2.83
CA LEU A 180 17.73 0.24 -4.03
C LEU A 180 18.66 -0.03 -5.22
N ASP A 181 19.97 0.00 -4.98
CA ASP A 181 21.01 -0.23 -5.99
C ASP A 181 21.00 -1.68 -6.51
N ALA A 182 20.62 -2.65 -5.68
CA ALA A 182 20.49 -4.04 -6.09
C ALA A 182 19.23 -4.30 -6.93
N VAL A 183 18.09 -3.72 -6.56
CA VAL A 183 16.79 -4.07 -7.16
C VAL A 183 16.43 -3.23 -8.39
N TRP A 184 16.67 -1.91 -8.37
CA TRP A 184 16.21 -1.03 -9.44
C TRP A 184 16.77 -1.37 -10.83
N PRO A 185 18.06 -1.72 -11.00
CA PRO A 185 18.58 -2.15 -12.30
C PRO A 185 17.85 -3.39 -12.83
N VAL A 186 17.55 -4.37 -11.97
CA VAL A 186 16.82 -5.58 -12.38
C VAL A 186 15.38 -5.26 -12.77
N LEU A 187 14.68 -4.41 -12.00
CA LEU A 187 13.33 -3.98 -12.35
C LEU A 187 13.27 -3.19 -13.67
N ALA A 188 14.31 -2.40 -13.96
CA ALA A 188 14.42 -1.68 -15.23
C ALA A 188 14.66 -2.64 -16.41
N ASP A 189 15.47 -3.68 -16.22
CA ASP A 189 15.74 -4.67 -17.25
C ASP A 189 14.49 -5.51 -17.60
N VAL A 190 13.62 -5.80 -16.63
CA VAL A 190 12.36 -6.55 -16.87
C VAL A 190 11.22 -5.68 -17.38
N GLN A 191 11.36 -4.36 -17.34
CA GLN A 191 10.34 -3.43 -17.82
C GLN A 191 10.26 -3.48 -19.35
N HIS A 192 9.06 -3.71 -19.88
CA HIS A 192 8.81 -3.67 -21.32
C HIS A 192 8.94 -2.23 -21.85
N ALA A 193 9.23 -2.07 -23.15
CA ALA A 193 9.38 -0.75 -23.79
C ALA A 193 8.12 0.15 -23.69
N THR A 194 6.95 -0.44 -23.46
CA THR A 194 5.68 0.29 -23.20
C THR A 194 5.58 0.83 -21.76
N GLY A 195 6.54 0.50 -20.89
CA GLY A 195 6.57 0.81 -19.46
C GLY A 195 5.91 -0.24 -18.57
N CYS A 196 5.29 -1.27 -19.15
CA CYS A 196 4.66 -2.36 -18.41
C CYS A 196 5.71 -3.24 -17.71
N VAL A 197 5.42 -3.64 -16.47
CA VAL A 197 6.26 -4.58 -15.71
C VAL A 197 5.45 -5.86 -15.51
N PRO A 198 5.94 -7.05 -15.91
CA PRO A 198 5.21 -8.30 -15.68
C PRO A 198 5.06 -8.59 -14.18
N GLU A 199 4.02 -9.32 -13.76
CA GLU A 199 3.87 -9.68 -12.34
C GLU A 199 4.93 -10.69 -11.90
N THR A 200 5.13 -11.73 -12.72
CA THR A 200 6.10 -12.81 -12.44
C THR A 200 6.76 -13.36 -13.70
N GLY A 201 7.80 -14.18 -13.51
CA GLY A 201 8.39 -15.03 -14.56
C GLY A 201 9.41 -14.33 -15.44
N VAL A 202 9.73 -14.93 -16.59
CA VAL A 202 10.66 -14.33 -17.55
C VAL A 202 9.93 -13.22 -18.32
N PRO A 203 10.48 -12.00 -18.40
CA PRO A 203 9.83 -10.93 -19.14
C PRO A 203 9.74 -11.29 -20.63
N VAL A 204 8.61 -11.00 -21.25
CA VAL A 204 8.42 -11.21 -22.69
C VAL A 204 9.01 -10.00 -23.40
N HIS A 205 10.23 -10.15 -23.93
CA HIS A 205 10.96 -9.03 -24.55
C HIS A 205 10.62 -8.83 -26.03
N GLU A 206 10.28 -9.90 -26.76
CA GLU A 206 9.94 -9.86 -28.19
C GLU A 206 8.88 -10.95 -28.47
N ASP A 207 7.93 -10.67 -29.38
CA ASP A 207 6.82 -11.53 -29.84
C ASP A 207 5.53 -11.62 -28.99
N ALA A 208 5.36 -10.84 -27.92
CA ALA A 208 4.01 -10.65 -27.34
C ALA A 208 3.14 -9.87 -28.35
N PRO A 209 1.85 -10.23 -28.54
CA PRO A 209 0.96 -9.44 -29.39
C PRO A 209 0.95 -8.00 -28.89
N ASP A 210 1.38 -7.07 -29.74
CA ASP A 210 1.32 -5.65 -29.47
C ASP A 210 -0.16 -5.19 -29.45
N PRO A 211 -0.64 -4.56 -28.37
CA PRO A 211 0.05 -4.28 -27.11
C PRO A 211 -0.09 -5.42 -26.09
N TYR A 212 0.99 -5.70 -25.33
CA TYR A 212 0.92 -6.47 -24.09
C TYR A 212 -0.24 -5.90 -23.25
N PRO A 213 -1.28 -6.68 -22.90
CA PRO A 213 -2.47 -6.10 -22.33
C PRO A 213 -2.14 -5.51 -20.95
N PHE A 214 -2.23 -4.18 -20.81
CA PHE A 214 -2.00 -3.52 -19.52
C PHE A 214 -2.88 -4.13 -18.41
N ILE A 215 -4.07 -4.65 -18.75
CA ILE A 215 -4.96 -5.34 -17.82
C ILE A 215 -4.35 -6.59 -17.18
N ASP A 216 -3.33 -7.20 -17.79
CA ASP A 216 -2.65 -8.40 -17.30
C ASP A 216 -1.42 -8.06 -16.44
N CYS A 217 -1.01 -6.79 -16.37
CA CYS A 217 0.17 -6.35 -15.61
C CYS A 217 -0.01 -4.99 -14.92
N TYR A 218 -1.24 -4.48 -14.81
CA TYR A 218 -1.46 -3.15 -14.29
C TYR A 218 -1.00 -3.05 -12.84
N HIS A 219 -1.16 -4.13 -12.07
CA HIS A 219 -0.83 -4.15 -10.65
C HIS A 219 0.67 -3.92 -10.45
N SER A 220 1.51 -4.79 -10.98
CA SER A 220 2.98 -4.70 -10.95
C SER A 220 3.50 -3.41 -11.57
N THR A 221 2.87 -2.93 -12.64
CA THR A 221 3.25 -1.64 -13.26
C THR A 221 2.97 -0.47 -12.32
N LEU A 222 1.77 -0.43 -11.70
CA LEU A 222 1.41 0.62 -10.74
C LEU A 222 2.22 0.52 -9.45
N VAL A 223 2.48 -0.68 -8.95
CA VAL A 223 3.35 -0.95 -7.79
C VAL A 223 4.76 -0.45 -8.06
N THR A 224 5.33 -0.72 -9.23
CA THR A 224 6.67 -0.23 -9.60
C THR A 224 6.72 1.29 -9.63
N ALA A 225 5.73 1.94 -10.26
CA ALA A 225 5.62 3.40 -10.27
C ALA A 225 5.44 3.98 -8.85
N PHE A 226 4.66 3.30 -8.00
CA PHE A 226 4.46 3.67 -6.61
C PHE A 226 5.76 3.57 -5.80
N ALA A 227 6.46 2.44 -5.89
CA ALA A 227 7.75 2.22 -5.24
C ALA A 227 8.79 3.27 -5.67
N ALA A 228 8.82 3.65 -6.94
CA ALA A 228 9.71 4.70 -7.45
C ALA A 228 9.39 6.06 -6.81
N ALA A 229 8.11 6.44 -6.76
CA ALA A 229 7.69 7.70 -6.14
C ALA A 229 8.02 7.74 -4.64
N LEU A 230 7.82 6.64 -3.91
CA LEU A 230 8.17 6.53 -2.50
C LEU A 230 9.69 6.59 -2.28
N SER A 231 10.45 5.88 -3.11
CA SER A 231 11.93 5.84 -3.03
C SER A 231 12.51 7.23 -3.26
N LEU A 232 12.06 7.93 -4.30
CA LEU A 232 12.46 9.31 -4.58
C LEU A 232 12.17 10.23 -3.40
N ARG A 233 10.97 10.17 -2.82
CA ARG A 233 10.62 10.95 -1.62
C ARG A 233 11.55 10.63 -0.46
N SER A 234 11.76 9.35 -0.16
CA SER A 234 12.59 8.90 0.96
C SER A 234 14.03 9.42 0.83
N LEU A 235 14.60 9.41 -0.39
CA LEU A 235 15.93 9.95 -0.67
C LEU A 235 16.00 11.48 -0.54
N THR A 236 14.95 12.20 -0.94
CA THR A 236 14.89 13.67 -0.80
C THR A 236 14.68 14.10 0.65
N ASP A 237 13.89 13.36 1.42
CA ASP A 237 13.63 13.67 2.82
C ASP A 237 14.86 13.39 3.70
N GLY A 238 15.65 12.36 3.34
CA GLY A 238 16.92 12.04 4.00
C GLY A 238 18.07 13.01 3.68
N SER A 239 17.95 13.83 2.63
CA SER A 239 18.96 14.81 2.21
C SER A 239 18.65 16.26 2.66
N GLY A 240 17.55 16.48 3.37
CA GLY A 240 17.24 17.77 3.99
C GLY A 240 18.09 18.07 5.24
N PRO A 241 18.47 19.33 5.51
CA PRO A 241 19.19 19.67 6.74
C PRO A 241 18.33 19.30 7.96
N SER A 242 18.91 18.51 8.86
CA SER A 242 18.30 18.08 10.13
C SER A 242 17.55 19.23 10.78
N ARG A 243 16.22 19.17 10.81
CA ARG A 243 15.40 20.10 11.60
C ARG A 243 15.77 19.86 13.06
N GLU A 244 16.53 20.79 13.62
CA GLU A 244 16.82 20.86 15.05
C GLU A 244 15.50 20.76 15.83
N ARG A 245 15.36 19.68 16.60
CA ARG A 245 14.30 19.52 17.59
C ARG A 245 14.44 20.64 18.61
N HIS A 246 13.69 21.71 18.43
CA HIS A 246 13.39 22.66 19.50
C HIS A 246 12.39 21.99 20.44
N THR A 247 12.91 21.46 21.55
CA THR A 247 12.11 21.12 22.73
C THR A 247 11.79 22.39 23.52
N PRO A 248 10.52 22.67 23.85
CA PRO A 248 10.20 23.46 25.03
C PRO A 248 10.44 22.66 26.32
#